data_AF-A0A7X5YFX7-F1
#
_entry.id   AF-A0A7X5YFX7-F1
#
_cell.length_a   1.000
_cell.length_b   1.000
_cell.length_c   1.000
_cell.angle_alpha   90.00
_cell.angle_beta   90.00
_cell.angle_gamma   90.00
#
_symmetry.space_group_name_H-M   'P 1'
#
loop_
_entity.id
_entity.type
_entity.pdbx_description
1 polymer ?
#
loop_
_entity_poly.entity_id
_entity_poly.type
_entity_poly.pdbx_seq_one_letter_code
_entity_poly.pdbx_strand_id
1 'polypeptide(L)'
;MYNEYRWKGHNYTGQSAPEITELVRAWLKETYPRYTFSVRRDGYNSILIRLMKADFEAFTKESGKIQGDINHYNIQTSDSLTDRAKDVMTNVRDFVMSYNFDESDPMTDYFHTNFYLTLGIGSYRQPYRMELPKITGKDNPEAFRHPEGAAHKAIRQALGKARFGFIENRRHIGEMILGEDFYGSQGEHYFWPKEYSSAKTAQKRIGKLEAAGMRCELTGCNGGYIRLLGYTPETESNLERERQEYATAYRTWQSRRNFKTT
;
A
#
# COMPACT_ATOMS: atom_id res chain seq x y z
N MET A 1 4.24 35.34 -33.16
CA MET A 1 5.16 34.18 -33.22
C MET A 1 5.57 33.86 -31.80
N TYR A 2 5.24 32.69 -31.27
CA TYR A 2 5.83 31.98 -30.11
C TYR A 2 4.86 30.83 -29.76
N ASN A 3 4.85 29.78 -30.58
CA ASN A 3 4.01 28.59 -30.40
C ASN A 3 4.83 27.30 -30.45
N GLU A 4 6.17 27.39 -30.34
CA GLU A 4 7.09 26.29 -30.62
C GLU A 4 7.13 25.19 -29.56
N TYR A 5 6.62 25.44 -28.35
CA TYR A 5 6.69 24.49 -27.23
C TYR A 5 5.33 23.95 -26.76
N ARG A 6 4.24 24.25 -27.48
CA ARG A 6 2.91 23.77 -27.09
C ARG A 6 2.70 22.36 -27.60
N TRP A 7 2.48 21.42 -26.69
CA TRP A 7 2.17 20.04 -27.01
C TRP A 7 0.80 19.65 -26.49
N LYS A 8 0.06 18.86 -27.26
CA LYS A 8 -1.25 18.33 -26.88
C LYS A 8 -1.32 16.86 -27.25
N GLY A 9 -1.66 16.02 -26.28
CA GLY A 9 -1.86 14.59 -26.48
C GLY A 9 -3.08 14.31 -27.37
N HIS A 10 -2.99 13.27 -28.18
CA HIS A 10 -4.01 12.95 -29.20
C HIS A 10 -5.37 12.51 -28.62
N ASN A 11 -5.41 12.02 -27.39
CA ASN A 11 -6.64 11.61 -26.71
C ASN A 11 -7.23 12.73 -25.83
N TYR A 12 -6.55 13.87 -25.72
CA TYR A 12 -7.03 14.99 -24.92
C TYR A 12 -8.07 15.84 -25.68
N THR A 13 -9.30 15.80 -25.21
CA THR A 13 -10.45 16.55 -25.74
C THR A 13 -11.04 17.55 -24.73
N GLY A 14 -10.35 17.78 -23.60
CA GLY A 14 -10.79 18.69 -22.53
C GLY A 14 -11.14 17.99 -21.22
N GLN A 15 -10.76 16.72 -21.06
CA GLN A 15 -11.04 15.94 -19.86
C GLN A 15 -10.24 16.43 -18.64
N SER A 16 -10.90 16.46 -17.48
CA SER A 16 -10.28 16.78 -16.21
C SER A 16 -9.41 15.64 -15.68
N ALA A 17 -8.45 15.94 -14.79
CA ALA A 17 -7.60 14.90 -14.17
C ALA A 17 -8.37 13.76 -13.46
N PRO A 18 -9.51 14.00 -12.78
CA PRO A 18 -10.36 12.92 -12.27
C PRO A 18 -10.95 12.02 -13.36
N GLU A 19 -11.43 12.57 -14.48
CA GLU A 19 -11.98 11.79 -15.59
C GLU A 19 -10.88 10.94 -16.24
N ILE A 20 -9.70 11.54 -16.45
CA ILE A 20 -8.52 10.84 -16.98
C ILE A 20 -8.11 9.69 -16.05
N THR A 21 -8.18 9.89 -14.73
CA THR A 21 -7.89 8.83 -13.75
C THR A 21 -8.81 7.61 -13.93
N GLU A 22 -10.09 7.80 -14.21
CA GLU A 22 -11.01 6.68 -14.46
C GLU A 22 -10.75 6.00 -15.81
N LEU A 23 -10.46 6.78 -16.86
CA LEU A 23 -10.08 6.25 -18.18
C LEU A 23 -8.82 5.38 -18.08
N VAL A 24 -7.82 5.85 -17.34
CA VAL A 24 -6.58 5.10 -17.08
C VAL A 24 -6.86 3.81 -16.30
N ARG A 25 -7.73 3.85 -15.28
CA ARG A 25 -8.10 2.63 -14.53
C ARG A 25 -8.81 1.62 -15.41
N ALA A 26 -9.71 2.06 -16.29
CA ALA A 26 -10.41 1.16 -17.22
C ALA A 26 -9.42 0.50 -18.19
N TRP A 27 -8.58 1.31 -18.85
CA TRP A 27 -7.58 0.83 -19.80
C TRP A 27 -6.57 -0.13 -19.16
N LEU A 28 -6.08 0.15 -17.94
CA LEU A 28 -5.16 -0.74 -17.24
C LEU A 28 -5.80 -2.11 -16.92
N LYS A 29 -7.09 -2.14 -16.56
CA LYS A 29 -7.81 -3.39 -16.31
C LYS A 29 -7.99 -4.22 -17.57
N GLU A 30 -8.20 -3.56 -18.71
CA GLU A 30 -8.35 -4.22 -20.01
C GLU A 30 -7.01 -4.73 -20.54
N THR A 31 -5.97 -3.87 -20.51
CA THR A 31 -4.65 -4.15 -21.06
C THR A 31 -3.85 -5.11 -20.19
N TYR A 32 -3.98 -4.97 -18.86
CA TYR A 32 -3.22 -5.74 -17.88
C TYR A 32 -4.14 -6.35 -16.81
N PRO A 33 -5.08 -7.24 -17.18
CA PRO A 33 -6.07 -7.79 -16.26
C PRO A 33 -5.48 -8.60 -15.10
N ARG A 34 -4.23 -9.07 -15.26
CA ARG A 34 -3.50 -9.84 -14.25
C ARG A 34 -2.62 -8.97 -13.35
N TYR A 35 -2.44 -7.69 -13.68
CA TYR A 35 -1.56 -6.80 -12.92
C TYR A 35 -2.38 -5.93 -11.99
N THR A 36 -1.82 -5.59 -10.84
CA THR A 36 -2.47 -4.68 -9.90
C THR A 36 -1.78 -3.33 -9.96
N PHE A 37 -2.52 -2.30 -10.37
CA PHE A 37 -2.07 -0.92 -10.34
C PHE A 37 -2.81 -0.13 -9.27
N SER A 38 -2.11 0.78 -8.60
CA SER A 38 -2.69 1.85 -7.80
C SER A 38 -2.69 3.13 -8.61
N VAL A 39 -3.87 3.62 -8.98
CA VAL A 39 -4.05 4.88 -9.72
C VAL A 39 -4.83 5.86 -8.85
N ARG A 40 -4.26 7.02 -8.57
CA ARG A 40 -4.95 8.08 -7.81
C ARG A 40 -4.54 9.46 -8.27
N ARG A 41 -5.46 10.42 -8.12
CA ARG A 41 -5.10 11.84 -8.12
C ARG A 41 -4.39 12.18 -6.82
N ASP A 42 -3.32 12.94 -6.91
CA ASP A 42 -2.60 13.50 -5.77
C ASP A 42 -2.59 15.02 -5.86
N GLY A 43 -2.95 15.69 -4.75
CA GLY A 43 -3.13 17.14 -4.75
C GLY A 43 -4.16 17.63 -5.78
N TYR A 44 -3.85 18.77 -6.42
CA TYR A 44 -4.73 19.39 -7.40
C TYR A 44 -4.54 18.82 -8.81
N ASN A 45 -3.30 18.76 -9.29
CA ASN A 45 -3.00 18.51 -10.70
C ASN A 45 -1.98 17.37 -10.91
N SER A 46 -1.95 16.34 -10.05
CA SER A 46 -1.03 15.20 -10.25
C SER A 46 -1.77 13.88 -10.36
N ILE A 47 -1.35 13.03 -11.30
CA ILE A 47 -1.81 11.65 -11.46
C ILE A 47 -0.66 10.73 -11.08
N LEU A 48 -0.91 9.88 -10.10
CA LEU A 48 0.06 8.95 -9.54
C LEU A 48 -0.34 7.51 -9.86
N ILE A 49 0.54 6.81 -10.57
CA ILE A 49 0.34 5.43 -11.00
C ILE A 49 1.47 4.56 -10.46
N ARG A 50 1.11 3.53 -9.71
CA ARG A 50 2.07 2.56 -9.16
C ARG A 50 1.73 1.14 -9.56
N LEU A 51 2.72 0.42 -10.11
CA LEU A 51 2.61 -1.02 -10.31
C LEU A 51 2.83 -1.73 -8.97
N MET A 52 1.82 -2.44 -8.47
CA MET A 52 1.86 -3.10 -7.16
C MET A 52 2.15 -4.60 -7.27
N LYS A 53 1.62 -5.25 -8.31
CA LYS A 53 1.78 -6.68 -8.55
C LYS A 53 1.76 -7.00 -10.04
N ALA A 54 2.64 -7.88 -10.48
CA ALA A 54 2.61 -8.48 -11.81
C ALA A 54 3.29 -9.86 -11.81
N ASP A 55 3.30 -10.52 -12.96
CA ASP A 55 3.84 -11.86 -13.18
C ASP A 55 5.34 -11.86 -13.58
N PHE A 56 6.05 -10.77 -13.33
CA PHE A 56 7.47 -10.62 -13.65
C PHE A 56 8.24 -9.90 -12.52
N GLU A 57 9.55 -10.07 -12.50
CA GLU A 57 10.45 -9.31 -11.62
C GLU A 57 10.55 -7.87 -12.15
N ALA A 58 10.15 -6.88 -11.35
CA ALA A 58 10.16 -5.49 -11.79
C ALA A 58 11.54 -4.82 -11.70
N PHE A 59 12.35 -5.25 -10.74
CA PHE A 59 13.67 -4.71 -10.46
C PHE A 59 14.75 -5.74 -10.76
N THR A 60 15.92 -5.27 -11.19
CA THR A 60 17.09 -6.14 -11.41
C THR A 60 17.63 -6.65 -10.07
N LYS A 61 18.22 -7.85 -10.06
CA LYS A 61 18.76 -8.46 -8.83
C LYS A 61 19.86 -7.60 -8.20
N GLU A 62 20.67 -7.00 -9.06
CA GLU A 62 21.77 -6.11 -8.70
C GLU A 62 21.27 -4.85 -7.99
N SER A 63 20.07 -4.37 -8.35
CA SER A 63 19.50 -3.18 -7.72
C SER A 63 19.04 -3.41 -6.29
N GLY A 64 18.69 -4.66 -5.93
CA GLY A 64 18.09 -5.05 -4.65
C GLY A 64 16.73 -4.41 -4.34
N LYS A 65 16.16 -3.63 -5.29
CA LYS A 65 14.99 -2.82 -5.01
C LYS A 65 13.71 -3.64 -4.91
N ILE A 66 12.84 -3.24 -4.00
CA ILE A 66 11.46 -3.77 -3.86
C ILE A 66 10.39 -2.69 -4.04
N GLN A 67 10.78 -1.42 -4.04
CA GLN A 67 9.92 -0.29 -4.38
C GLN A 67 10.75 0.91 -4.86
N GLY A 68 10.12 1.81 -5.61
CA GLY A 68 10.71 3.10 -5.98
C GLY A 68 9.87 3.87 -6.99
N ASP A 69 10.09 5.18 -7.03
CA ASP A 69 9.54 6.04 -8.09
C ASP A 69 10.39 5.91 -9.36
N ILE A 70 9.74 6.09 -10.51
CA ILE A 70 10.34 5.99 -11.84
C ILE A 70 10.40 7.39 -12.44
N ASN A 71 11.58 7.77 -12.93
CA ASN A 71 11.70 8.94 -13.79
C ASN A 71 11.06 8.64 -15.15
N HIS A 72 9.85 9.15 -15.39
CA HIS A 72 9.09 8.88 -16.60
C HIS A 72 9.69 9.50 -17.87
N TYR A 73 10.71 10.36 -17.75
CA TYR A 73 11.48 10.84 -18.90
C TYR A 73 12.53 9.83 -19.37
N ASN A 74 13.05 9.00 -18.45
CA ASN A 74 14.24 8.17 -18.66
C ASN A 74 13.99 6.70 -18.24
N ILE A 75 12.82 6.15 -18.56
CA ILE A 75 12.43 4.79 -18.16
C ILE A 75 13.41 3.76 -18.73
N GLN A 76 13.73 3.88 -20.03
CA GLN A 76 14.53 2.89 -20.76
C GLN A 76 15.98 2.81 -20.29
N THR A 77 16.53 3.93 -19.81
CA THR A 77 17.91 4.03 -19.32
C THR A 77 18.06 3.66 -17.83
N SER A 78 16.97 3.24 -17.16
CA SER A 78 17.07 2.85 -15.76
C SER A 78 17.74 1.49 -15.60
N ASP A 79 18.91 1.46 -14.96
CA ASP A 79 19.66 0.23 -14.64
C ASP A 79 18.98 -0.62 -13.55
N SER A 80 18.06 -0.01 -12.78
CA SER A 80 17.35 -0.71 -11.71
C SER A 80 16.12 -1.49 -12.16
N LEU A 81 15.66 -1.31 -13.40
CA LEU A 81 14.43 -1.93 -13.92
C LEU A 81 14.76 -3.05 -14.89
N THR A 82 13.97 -4.12 -14.85
CA THR A 82 14.02 -5.15 -15.89
C THR A 82 13.43 -4.64 -17.20
N ASP A 83 13.81 -5.23 -18.34
CA ASP A 83 13.28 -4.85 -19.65
C ASP A 83 11.76 -4.92 -19.70
N ARG A 84 11.18 -5.98 -19.09
CA ARG A 84 9.73 -6.12 -19.00
C ARG A 84 9.08 -4.99 -18.21
N ALA A 85 9.70 -4.55 -17.12
CA ALA A 85 9.21 -3.40 -16.35
C ALA A 85 9.27 -2.11 -17.17
N LYS A 86 10.36 -1.91 -17.93
CA LYS A 86 10.53 -0.76 -18.81
C LYS A 86 9.44 -0.71 -19.87
N ASP A 87 9.16 -1.83 -20.53
CA ASP A 87 8.11 -1.95 -21.55
C ASP A 87 6.73 -1.60 -21.00
N VAL A 88 6.35 -2.22 -19.87
CA VAL A 88 5.05 -1.99 -19.23
C VAL A 88 4.93 -0.53 -18.80
N MET A 89 5.92 0.01 -18.10
CA MET A 89 5.85 1.38 -17.58
C MET A 89 5.94 2.44 -18.68
N THR A 90 6.61 2.14 -19.80
CA THR A 90 6.61 3.00 -21.00
C THR A 90 5.23 3.02 -21.66
N ASN A 91 4.60 1.85 -21.86
CA ASN A 91 3.25 1.81 -22.41
C ASN A 91 2.24 2.56 -21.53
N VAL A 92 2.34 2.40 -20.21
CA VAL A 92 1.51 3.14 -19.24
C VAL A 92 1.77 4.64 -19.35
N ARG A 93 3.04 5.08 -19.38
CA ARG A 93 3.41 6.49 -19.56
C ARG A 93 2.77 7.05 -20.82
N ASP A 94 2.96 6.39 -21.96
CA ASP A 94 2.55 6.90 -23.27
C ASP A 94 1.02 7.01 -23.37
N PHE A 95 0.31 5.99 -22.89
CA PHE A 95 -1.15 6.04 -22.82
C PHE A 95 -1.65 7.18 -21.94
N VAL A 96 -1.10 7.35 -20.73
CA VAL A 96 -1.56 8.38 -19.80
C VAL A 96 -1.23 9.77 -20.34
N MET A 97 -0.01 9.97 -20.82
CA MET A 97 0.42 11.23 -21.40
C MET A 97 -0.39 11.61 -22.64
N SER A 98 -0.97 10.65 -23.39
CA SER A 98 -1.86 10.97 -24.52
C SER A 98 -3.09 11.82 -24.14
N TYR A 99 -3.44 11.92 -22.85
CA TYR A 99 -4.51 12.79 -22.32
C TYR A 99 -3.99 14.11 -21.73
N ASN A 100 -2.70 14.39 -21.84
CA ASN A 100 -2.08 15.59 -21.27
C ASN A 100 -1.88 16.68 -22.33
N PHE A 101 -1.55 17.88 -21.87
CA PHE A 101 -1.01 18.95 -22.70
C PHE A 101 0.12 19.64 -21.93
N ASP A 102 0.97 20.35 -22.66
CA ASP A 102 1.98 21.24 -22.11
C ASP A 102 1.96 22.55 -22.89
N GLU A 103 1.54 23.62 -22.24
CA GLU A 103 1.59 25.00 -22.72
C GLU A 103 2.55 25.85 -21.88
N SER A 104 3.52 25.20 -21.25
CA SER A 104 4.53 25.90 -20.45
C SER A 104 5.36 26.85 -21.31
N ASP A 105 5.74 27.97 -20.71
CA ASP A 105 6.69 28.93 -21.25
C ASP A 105 7.91 28.99 -20.31
N PRO A 106 8.98 28.23 -20.63
CA PRO A 106 10.19 28.21 -19.82
C PRO A 106 10.89 29.56 -19.71
N MET A 107 10.65 30.49 -20.65
CA MET A 107 11.26 31.83 -20.59
C MET A 107 10.61 32.71 -19.52
N THR A 108 9.35 32.45 -19.16
CA THR A 108 8.59 33.28 -18.22
C THR A 108 8.27 32.59 -16.89
N ASP A 109 8.89 31.44 -16.61
CA ASP A 109 8.63 30.62 -15.41
C ASP A 109 7.15 30.23 -15.26
N TYR A 110 6.44 30.11 -16.39
CA TYR A 110 5.03 29.77 -16.44
C TYR A 110 4.86 28.30 -16.84
N PHE A 111 4.46 27.46 -15.91
CA PHE A 111 4.22 26.03 -16.16
C PHE A 111 2.73 25.73 -16.25
N HIS A 112 2.27 25.25 -17.40
CA HIS A 112 0.87 24.94 -17.63
C HIS A 112 0.70 23.58 -18.31
N THR A 113 0.33 22.58 -17.50
CA THR A 113 -0.02 21.24 -17.97
C THR A 113 -1.39 20.85 -17.42
N ASN A 114 -2.04 19.86 -18.06
CA ASN A 114 -3.29 19.31 -17.51
C ASN A 114 -3.02 18.63 -16.16
N PHE A 115 -1.96 17.82 -16.13
CA PHE A 115 -1.50 17.16 -14.93
C PHE A 115 -0.01 16.82 -14.98
N TYR A 116 0.59 16.71 -13.80
CA TYR A 116 1.90 16.10 -13.58
C TYR A 116 1.74 14.59 -13.42
N LEU A 117 2.56 13.82 -14.14
CA LEU A 117 2.58 12.36 -14.02
C LEU A 117 3.66 11.95 -13.01
N THR A 118 3.31 11.02 -12.12
CA THR A 118 4.28 10.30 -11.30
C THR A 118 4.07 8.79 -11.48
N LEU A 119 5.14 8.11 -11.87
CA LEU A 119 5.16 6.66 -12.03
C LEU A 119 6.00 6.03 -10.91
N GLY A 120 5.64 4.83 -10.49
CA GLY A 120 6.44 4.06 -9.55
C GLY A 120 6.10 2.58 -9.55
N ILE A 121 6.91 1.79 -8.86
CA ILE A 121 6.69 0.37 -8.63
C ILE A 121 6.74 0.15 -7.12
N GLY A 122 5.70 -0.47 -6.56
CA GLY A 122 5.50 -0.55 -5.13
C GLY A 122 5.36 0.84 -4.48
N SER A 123 5.30 0.85 -3.16
CA SER A 123 5.28 2.06 -2.35
C SER A 123 5.97 1.78 -1.01
N TYR A 124 6.36 2.86 -0.33
CA TYR A 124 6.92 2.75 1.02
C TYR A 124 5.98 2.07 2.04
N ARG A 125 4.66 1.98 1.81
CA ARG A 125 3.73 1.24 2.71
C ARG A 125 3.47 -0.18 2.25
N GLN A 126 3.63 -0.43 0.96
CA GLN A 126 3.26 -1.67 0.30
C GLN A 126 4.26 -1.90 -0.83
N PRO A 127 5.31 -2.70 -0.62
CA PRO A 127 6.30 -2.97 -1.65
C PRO A 127 5.69 -3.79 -2.79
N TYR A 128 6.39 -3.79 -3.92
CA TYR A 128 6.02 -4.60 -5.07
C TYR A 128 6.07 -6.09 -4.74
N ARG A 129 5.17 -6.87 -5.34
CA ARG A 129 5.16 -8.33 -5.21
C ARG A 129 4.98 -8.99 -6.57
N MET A 130 5.90 -9.89 -6.91
CA MET A 130 5.72 -10.78 -8.05
C MET A 130 4.71 -11.87 -7.68
N GLU A 131 3.64 -11.99 -8.46
CA GLU A 131 2.64 -13.06 -8.31
C GLU A 131 2.54 -13.81 -9.64
N LEU A 132 3.08 -15.02 -9.66
CA LEU A 132 2.92 -15.91 -10.81
C LEU A 132 1.45 -16.33 -10.94
N PRO A 133 0.95 -16.54 -12.17
CA PRO A 133 -0.38 -17.09 -12.38
C PRO A 133 -0.52 -18.40 -11.60
N LYS A 134 -1.56 -18.50 -10.77
CA LYS A 134 -1.86 -19.74 -10.06
C LYS A 134 -2.12 -20.83 -11.10
N ILE A 135 -1.18 -21.78 -11.21
CA ILE A 135 -1.42 -23.02 -11.93
C ILE A 135 -2.55 -23.72 -11.17
N THR A 136 -3.69 -23.96 -11.81
CA THR A 136 -4.83 -24.69 -11.25
C THR A 136 -4.51 -26.19 -11.17
N GLY A 137 -3.40 -26.53 -10.50
CA GLY A 137 -3.03 -27.91 -10.17
C GLY A 137 -3.76 -28.35 -8.91
N LYS A 138 -4.34 -29.55 -8.95
CA LYS A 138 -5.12 -30.18 -7.88
C LYS A 138 -4.29 -30.57 -6.64
N ASP A 139 -2.99 -30.28 -6.61
CA ASP A 139 -2.05 -30.81 -5.61
C ASP A 139 -1.59 -29.72 -4.62
N ASN A 140 -2.53 -28.95 -4.07
CA ASN A 140 -2.22 -28.17 -2.88
C ASN A 140 -2.29 -29.09 -1.67
N PRO A 141 -1.23 -29.20 -0.85
CA PRO A 141 -1.29 -30.01 0.37
C PRO A 141 -2.43 -29.50 1.26
N GLU A 142 -3.15 -30.43 1.89
CA GLU A 142 -4.21 -30.12 2.84
C GLU A 142 -3.60 -29.22 3.94
N ALA A 143 -3.98 -27.95 3.96
CA ALA A 143 -3.50 -26.96 4.91
C ALA A 143 -4.57 -26.71 5.98
N PHE A 144 -4.17 -26.57 7.23
CA PHE A 144 -5.09 -26.20 8.31
C PHE A 144 -5.74 -24.85 8.01
N ARG A 145 -7.06 -24.78 8.10
CA ARG A 145 -7.84 -23.54 7.96
C ARG A 145 -8.78 -23.43 9.15
N HIS A 146 -8.69 -22.31 9.86
CA HIS A 146 -9.60 -21.97 10.96
C HIS A 146 -10.13 -20.55 10.71
N PRO A 147 -11.44 -20.31 10.82
CA PRO A 147 -11.99 -18.97 10.65
C PRO A 147 -11.43 -18.02 11.71
N GLU A 148 -11.21 -16.77 11.31
CA GLU A 148 -10.84 -15.72 12.27
C GLU A 148 -12.01 -15.47 13.22
N GLY A 149 -11.73 -15.50 14.53
CA GLY A 149 -12.71 -15.22 15.57
C GLY A 149 -13.23 -13.78 15.54
N ALA A 150 -14.39 -13.54 16.15
CA ALA A 150 -15.06 -12.25 16.11
C ALA A 150 -14.25 -11.13 16.79
N ALA A 151 -13.58 -11.41 17.91
CA ALA A 151 -12.76 -10.44 18.63
C ALA A 151 -11.49 -10.07 17.84
N HIS A 152 -10.76 -11.07 17.32
CA HIS A 152 -9.63 -10.81 16.42
C HIS A 152 -10.04 -10.01 15.18
N LYS A 153 -11.19 -10.35 14.58
CA LYS A 153 -11.74 -9.63 13.43
C LYS A 153 -12.06 -8.17 13.76
N ALA A 154 -12.68 -7.90 14.91
CA ALA A 154 -13.00 -6.55 15.36
C ALA A 154 -11.74 -5.70 15.57
N ILE A 155 -10.73 -6.26 16.26
CA ILE A 155 -9.44 -5.60 16.49
C ILE A 155 -8.74 -5.30 15.15
N ARG A 156 -8.67 -6.29 14.25
CA ARG A 156 -8.07 -6.12 12.93
C ARG A 156 -8.77 -5.03 12.12
N GLN A 157 -10.10 -4.98 12.15
CA GLN A 157 -10.88 -3.95 11.45
C GLN A 157 -10.63 -2.56 12.05
N ALA A 158 -10.56 -2.44 13.38
CA ALA A 158 -10.27 -1.17 14.05
C ALA A 158 -8.85 -0.67 13.74
N LEU A 159 -7.86 -1.56 13.77
CA LEU A 159 -6.46 -1.27 13.46
C LEU A 159 -6.25 -0.92 11.98
N GLY A 160 -6.91 -1.62 11.05
CA GLY A 160 -6.74 -1.40 9.62
C GLY A 160 -5.34 -1.76 9.16
N LYS A 161 -4.56 -0.77 8.70
CA LYS A 161 -3.13 -0.94 8.34
C LYS A 161 -2.18 -0.66 9.50
N ALA A 162 -2.68 -0.13 10.61
CA ALA A 162 -1.87 0.22 11.75
C ALA A 162 -1.64 -1.00 12.66
N ARG A 163 -0.59 -0.94 13.49
CA ARG A 163 -0.36 -1.87 14.59
C ARG A 163 0.25 -1.14 15.77
N PHE A 164 0.23 -1.77 16.94
CA PHE A 164 0.98 -1.29 18.09
C PHE A 164 2.40 -1.86 18.08
N GLY A 165 3.39 -1.03 18.39
CA GLY A 165 4.80 -1.40 18.38
C GLY A 165 5.62 -0.54 19.33
N PHE A 166 6.79 -1.02 19.71
CA PHE A 166 7.73 -0.27 20.54
C PHE A 166 8.55 0.70 19.69
N ILE A 167 8.97 1.80 20.30
CA ILE A 167 9.86 2.79 19.69
C ILE A 167 11.10 2.99 20.54
N GLU A 168 12.22 3.32 19.89
CA GLU A 168 13.52 3.56 20.55
C GLU A 168 13.63 4.97 21.18
N ASN A 169 12.54 5.74 21.19
CA ASN A 169 12.53 7.07 21.79
C ASN A 169 12.59 6.98 23.33
N ARG A 170 13.61 7.62 23.92
CA ARG A 170 13.82 7.66 25.39
C ARG A 170 12.58 8.09 26.19
N ARG A 171 11.72 8.93 25.63
CA ARG A 171 10.50 9.42 26.32
C ARG A 171 9.36 8.40 26.41
N HIS A 172 9.34 7.40 25.51
CA HIS A 172 8.26 6.41 25.38
C HIS A 172 8.79 4.97 25.42
N ILE A 173 9.92 4.78 26.09
CA ILE A 173 10.56 3.47 26.20
C ILE A 173 9.64 2.49 26.94
N GLY A 174 9.42 1.31 26.35
CA GLY A 174 8.50 0.30 26.89
C GLY A 174 7.02 0.57 26.64
N GLU A 175 6.65 1.68 25.99
CA GLU A 175 5.26 1.94 25.60
C GLU A 175 4.96 1.33 24.22
N MET A 176 3.80 0.67 24.10
CA MET A 176 3.29 0.20 22.81
C MET A 176 2.53 1.33 22.12
N ILE A 177 3.14 1.93 21.10
CA ILE A 177 2.61 3.07 20.36
C ILE A 177 1.93 2.61 19.08
N LEU A 178 0.84 3.26 18.68
CA LEU A 178 0.17 3.02 17.41
C LEU A 178 1.01 3.59 16.25
N GLY A 179 1.28 2.77 15.24
CA GLY A 179 2.03 3.15 14.04
C GLY A 179 1.66 2.32 12.83
N GLU A 180 2.37 2.52 11.72
CA GLU A 180 2.25 1.73 10.49
C GLU A 180 3.62 1.19 10.10
N ASP A 181 3.63 0.09 9.35
CA ASP A 181 4.86 -0.47 8.79
C ASP A 181 5.23 0.22 7.48
N PHE A 182 6.52 0.52 7.36
CA PHE A 182 7.13 1.18 6.23
C PHE A 182 8.27 0.32 5.71
N TYR A 183 8.48 0.38 4.40
CA TYR A 183 9.47 -0.39 3.67
C TYR A 183 10.40 0.55 2.93
N GLY A 184 11.70 0.42 3.20
CA GLY A 184 12.75 1.08 2.44
C GLY A 184 12.83 0.53 1.02
N SER A 185 13.66 1.15 0.19
CA SER A 185 13.83 0.71 -1.21
C SER A 185 14.44 -0.68 -1.31
N GLN A 186 15.27 -1.10 -0.35
CA GLN A 186 16.04 -2.35 -0.40
C GLN A 186 15.45 -3.47 0.48
N GLY A 187 14.22 -3.27 0.99
CA GLY A 187 13.57 -4.24 1.87
C GLY A 187 13.79 -4.04 3.35
N GLU A 188 14.39 -2.92 3.75
CA GLU A 188 14.41 -2.51 5.14
C GLU A 188 12.97 -2.33 5.64
N HIS A 189 12.70 -2.78 6.86
CA HIS A 189 11.36 -2.74 7.45
C HIS A 189 11.36 -1.91 8.72
N TYR A 190 10.60 -0.83 8.72
CA TYR A 190 10.56 0.16 9.79
C TYR A 190 9.16 0.28 10.37
N PHE A 191 9.08 0.37 11.69
CA PHE A 191 7.86 0.78 12.37
C PHE A 191 7.83 2.30 12.49
N TRP A 192 6.86 2.95 11.84
CA TRP A 192 6.72 4.41 11.91
C TRP A 192 5.58 4.78 12.86
N PRO A 193 5.87 5.40 14.02
CA PRO A 193 4.82 5.78 14.97
C PRO A 193 3.94 6.90 14.39
N LYS A 194 2.64 6.83 14.69
CA LYS A 194 1.69 7.86 14.25
C LYS A 194 1.59 8.98 15.28
N GLU A 195 2.21 10.09 14.93
CA GLU A 195 2.10 11.33 15.66
C GLU A 195 0.78 12.04 15.33
N TYR A 196 0.13 12.58 16.36
CA TYR A 196 -1.11 13.34 16.23
C TYR A 196 -0.87 14.80 16.62
N SER A 197 -0.99 15.69 15.63
CA SER A 197 -0.96 17.14 15.83
C SER A 197 -2.25 17.70 16.45
N SER A 198 -3.34 16.92 16.47
CA SER A 198 -4.63 17.33 17.03
C SER A 198 -5.20 16.27 17.96
N ALA A 199 -5.51 16.68 19.19
CA ALA A 199 -6.19 15.84 20.18
C ALA A 199 -7.55 15.33 19.67
N LYS A 200 -8.28 16.13 18.89
CA LYS A 200 -9.57 15.74 18.31
C LYS A 200 -9.43 14.56 17.34
N THR A 201 -8.41 14.59 16.48
CA THR A 201 -8.13 13.50 15.53
C THR A 201 -7.66 12.23 16.26
N ALA A 202 -6.83 12.38 17.29
CA ALA A 202 -6.40 11.28 18.13
C ALA A 202 -7.59 10.63 18.85
N GLN A 203 -8.48 11.42 19.47
CA GLN A 203 -9.65 10.92 20.19
C GLN A 203 -10.63 10.19 19.27
N LYS A 204 -10.85 10.70 18.04
CA LYS A 204 -11.65 9.97 17.04
C LYS A 204 -11.05 8.61 16.69
N ARG A 205 -9.71 8.50 16.70
CA ARG A 205 -9.02 7.23 16.46
C ARG A 205 -9.09 6.31 17.68
N ILE A 206 -8.91 6.84 18.89
CA ILE A 206 -9.05 6.12 20.16
C ILE A 206 -10.46 5.51 20.27
N GLY A 207 -11.52 6.29 20.02
CA GLY A 207 -12.90 5.77 20.09
C GLY A 207 -13.17 4.61 19.13
N LYS A 208 -12.50 4.55 17.96
CA LYS A 208 -12.58 3.38 17.06
C LYS A 208 -11.87 2.14 17.62
N LEU A 209 -10.79 2.35 18.37
CA LEU A 209 -10.02 1.26 18.99
C LEU A 209 -10.77 0.74 20.23
N GLU A 210 -11.33 1.65 21.03
CA GLU A 210 -12.16 1.33 22.20
C GLU A 210 -13.44 0.59 21.82
N ALA A 211 -14.06 0.94 20.68
CA ALA A 211 -15.19 0.19 20.15
C ALA A 211 -14.85 -1.27 19.79
N ALA A 212 -13.57 -1.59 19.57
CA ALA A 212 -13.07 -2.95 19.41
C ALA A 212 -12.47 -3.54 20.70
N GLY A 213 -12.65 -2.87 21.84
CA GLY A 213 -12.23 -3.34 23.15
C GLY A 213 -10.77 -3.07 23.50
N MET A 214 -10.07 -2.23 22.74
CA MET A 214 -8.70 -1.80 23.07
C MET A 214 -8.74 -0.57 23.98
N ARG A 215 -8.04 -0.62 25.11
CA ARG A 215 -7.88 0.52 26.02
C ARG A 215 -6.66 1.32 25.60
N CYS A 216 -6.87 2.56 25.17
CA CYS A 216 -5.80 3.41 24.64
C CYS A 216 -5.80 4.79 25.28
N GLU A 217 -4.64 5.45 25.25
CA GLU A 217 -4.49 6.81 25.78
C GLU A 217 -3.58 7.65 24.88
N LEU A 218 -3.81 8.96 24.88
CA LEU A 218 -2.96 9.92 24.19
C LEU A 218 -1.82 10.39 25.12
N THR A 219 -0.58 10.26 24.70
CA THR A 219 0.60 10.56 25.53
C THR A 219 0.96 12.04 25.65
N GLY A 220 0.33 12.94 24.88
CA GLY A 220 0.60 14.38 24.93
C GLY A 220 -0.27 15.22 23.97
N CYS A 221 -0.24 16.54 24.11
CA CYS A 221 -0.87 17.49 23.18
C CYS A 221 0.19 18.08 22.23
N ASN A 222 -0.15 18.25 20.95
CA ASN A 222 0.76 18.69 19.87
C ASN A 222 1.99 17.78 19.68
N GLY A 223 1.77 16.64 19.02
CA GLY A 223 2.82 15.65 18.78
C GLY A 223 2.74 14.41 19.66
N GLY A 224 1.56 14.15 20.23
CA GLY A 224 1.30 12.99 21.06
C GLY A 224 1.07 11.72 20.25
N TYR A 225 1.33 10.58 20.89
CA TYR A 225 1.10 9.25 20.35
C TYR A 225 -0.08 8.58 21.03
N ILE A 226 -0.73 7.63 20.35
CA ILE A 226 -1.71 6.76 20.99
C ILE A 226 -0.97 5.54 21.53
N ARG A 227 -0.96 5.36 22.86
CA ARG A 227 -0.41 4.17 23.53
C ARG A 227 -1.51 3.16 23.85
N LEU A 228 -1.17 1.87 23.78
CA LEU A 228 -2.03 0.78 24.23
C LEU A 228 -1.79 0.52 25.73
N LEU A 229 -2.87 0.47 26.51
CA LEU A 229 -2.83 0.11 27.92
C LEU A 229 -3.22 -1.36 28.16
N GLY A 230 -4.01 -1.94 27.26
CA GLY A 230 -4.50 -3.32 27.37
C GLY A 230 -5.83 -3.47 26.65
N TYR A 231 -6.60 -4.49 27.02
CA TYR A 231 -7.94 -4.71 26.50
C TYR A 231 -8.98 -4.55 27.60
N THR A 232 -10.26 -4.51 27.22
CA THR A 232 -11.34 -4.68 28.20
C THR A 232 -11.38 -6.13 28.69
N PRO A 233 -11.84 -6.40 29.93
CA PRO A 233 -11.96 -7.77 30.44
C PRO A 233 -12.79 -8.69 29.55
N GLU A 234 -13.86 -8.16 28.94
CA GLU A 234 -14.70 -8.88 27.98
C GLU A 234 -13.91 -9.28 26.73
N THR A 235 -13.15 -8.35 26.16
CA THR A 235 -12.30 -8.62 24.98
C THR A 235 -11.20 -9.61 25.29
N GLU A 236 -10.54 -9.49 26.45
CA GLU A 236 -9.54 -10.47 26.92
C GLU A 236 -10.11 -11.88 27.04
N SER A 237 -11.28 -12.02 27.66
CA SER A 237 -11.97 -13.31 27.79
C SER A 237 -12.33 -13.90 26.42
N ASN A 238 -12.85 -13.06 25.50
CA ASN A 238 -13.19 -13.49 24.14
C ASN A 238 -11.95 -13.93 23.35
N LEU A 239 -10.83 -13.19 23.45
CA LEU A 239 -9.57 -13.54 22.77
C LEU A 239 -8.99 -14.86 23.28
N GLU A 240 -9.02 -15.09 24.60
CA GLU A 240 -8.53 -16.34 25.18
C GLU A 240 -9.43 -17.53 24.80
N ARG A 241 -10.75 -17.34 24.75
CA ARG A 241 -11.68 -18.35 24.23
C ARG A 241 -11.35 -18.72 22.77
N GLU A 242 -11.20 -17.72 21.90
CA GLU A 242 -10.84 -17.94 20.48
C GLU A 242 -9.49 -18.65 20.33
N ARG A 243 -8.51 -18.33 21.20
CA ARG A 243 -7.20 -19.01 21.23
C ARG A 243 -7.33 -20.49 21.60
N GLN A 244 -8.18 -20.82 22.57
CA GLN A 244 -8.42 -22.20 22.99
C GLN A 244 -9.16 -23.00 21.90
N GLU A 245 -10.15 -22.39 21.24
CA GLU A 245 -10.85 -22.97 20.10
C GLU A 245 -9.89 -23.28 18.95
N TYR A 246 -9.01 -22.32 18.60
CA TYR A 246 -7.97 -22.52 17.59
C TYR A 246 -7.01 -23.66 17.98
N ALA A 247 -6.50 -23.65 19.21
CA ALA A 247 -5.55 -24.66 19.69
C ALA A 247 -6.17 -26.06 19.66
N THR A 248 -7.44 -26.18 20.05
CA THR A 248 -8.18 -27.45 20.00
C THR A 248 -8.39 -27.91 18.57
N ALA A 249 -8.86 -27.03 17.68
CA ALA A 249 -9.06 -27.35 16.26
C ALA A 249 -7.75 -27.77 15.58
N TYR A 250 -6.64 -27.09 15.88
CA TYR A 250 -5.33 -27.41 15.34
C TYR A 250 -4.83 -28.78 15.81
N ARG A 251 -4.99 -29.10 17.10
CA ARG A 251 -4.65 -30.43 17.65
C ARG A 251 -5.46 -31.53 16.97
N THR A 252 -6.78 -31.35 16.83
CA THR A 252 -7.64 -32.32 16.15
C THR A 252 -7.22 -32.54 14.69
N TRP A 253 -6.89 -31.47 13.97
CA TRP A 253 -6.42 -31.55 12.59
C TRP A 253 -5.07 -32.28 12.47
N GLN A 254 -4.11 -31.94 13.34
CA GLN A 254 -2.80 -32.61 13.41
C GLN A 254 -2.95 -34.12 13.67
N SER A 255 -3.79 -34.51 14.64
CA SER A 255 -4.05 -35.92 14.92
C SER A 255 -4.62 -36.65 13.70
N ARG A 256 -5.64 -36.10 13.03
CA ARG A 256 -6.23 -36.68 11.81
C ARG A 256 -5.20 -36.87 10.70
N ARG A 257 -4.27 -35.91 10.54
CA ARG A 257 -3.21 -35.99 9.54
C ARG A 257 -2.21 -37.11 9.84
N ASN A 258 -1.80 -37.24 11.11
CA ASN A 258 -0.89 -38.31 11.52
C ASN A 258 -1.52 -39.71 11.34
N PHE A 259 -2.83 -39.86 11.62
CA PHE A 259 -3.56 -41.11 11.37
C PHE A 259 -3.67 -41.47 9.88
N LYS A 260 -3.74 -40.51 8.96
CA LYS A 260 -3.77 -40.77 7.50
C LYS A 260 -2.41 -41.18 6.92
N THR A 261 -1.32 -40.96 7.65
CA THR A 261 0.06 -41.18 7.18
C THR A 261 0.65 -42.49 7.73
N THR A 262 -0.08 -43.20 8.60
CA THR A 262 0.26 -44.52 9.16
C THR A 262 -0.58 -45.57 8.45
#